data_AF-A0A3A0W1M7-F1
#
_entry.id   AF-A0A3A0W1M7-F1
#
_cell.length_a   1.000
_cell.length_b   1.000
_cell.length_c   1.000
_cell.angle_alpha   90.00
_cell.angle_beta   90.00
_cell.angle_gamma   90.00
#
_symmetry.space_group_name_H-M   'P 1'
#
loop_
_entity.id
_entity.type
_entity.pdbx_description
1 polymer ?
#
loop_
_entity_poly.entity_id
_entity_poly.type
_entity_poly.pdbx_seq_one_letter_code
_entity_poly.pdbx_strand_id
1 'polypeptide(L)'
;MRRLSMIIGYLVLLFIIILLFILLLNDKSTIYYGKVENNQGMVNDLVSDDGDIIEHLKISKDLQDKIDIGDYIVVKLSNKKNNIISEKQIDGSNLSMKILNTLNI
;
A
#
# COMPACT_ATOMS: atom_id res chain seq x y z
N MET A 1 8.16 -47.89 15.86
CA MET A 1 7.30 -46.82 16.42
C MET A 1 8.04 -45.49 16.63
N ARG A 2 9.19 -45.44 17.35
CA ARG A 2 9.94 -44.18 17.58
C ARG A 2 10.37 -43.43 16.30
N ARG A 3 10.86 -44.14 15.28
CA ARG A 3 11.26 -43.53 13.99
C ARG A 3 10.07 -42.94 13.21
N LEU A 4 8.91 -43.60 13.28
CA LEU A 4 7.68 -43.14 12.62
C LEU A 4 7.15 -41.86 13.31
N SER A 5 7.20 -41.84 14.63
CA SER A 5 6.81 -40.68 15.45
C SER A 5 7.69 -39.44 15.18
N MET A 6 9.00 -39.63 14.96
CA MET A 6 9.88 -38.53 14.55
C MET A 6 9.52 -37.97 13.16
N ILE A 7 9.24 -38.84 12.19
CA ILE A 7 8.88 -38.42 10.82
C ILE A 7 7.59 -37.60 10.82
N ILE A 8 6.58 -38.05 11.57
CA ILE A 8 5.31 -37.32 11.73
C ILE A 8 5.55 -35.97 12.41
N GLY A 9 6.40 -35.93 13.45
CA GLY A 9 6.77 -34.67 14.12
C GLY A 9 7.43 -33.67 13.16
N TYR A 10 8.36 -34.11 12.31
CA TYR A 10 8.98 -33.26 11.29
C TYR A 10 7.96 -32.72 10.28
N LEU A 11 7.03 -33.56 9.82
CA LEU A 11 5.97 -33.13 8.90
C LEU A 11 5.05 -32.07 9.52
N VAL A 12 4.66 -32.25 10.79
CA VAL A 12 3.84 -31.28 11.52
C VAL A 12 4.60 -29.96 11.72
N LEU A 13 5.88 -30.02 12.09
CA LEU A 13 6.70 -28.82 12.27
C LEU A 13 6.88 -28.05 10.96
N LEU A 14 7.09 -28.76 9.86
CA LEU A 14 7.20 -28.17 8.52
C LEU A 14 5.86 -27.53 8.08
N PHE A 15 4.73 -28.17 8.38
CA PHE A 15 3.40 -27.61 8.14
C PHE A 15 3.19 -26.30 8.91
N ILE A 16 3.57 -26.23 10.19
CA ILE A 16 3.45 -25.02 11.02
C ILE A 16 4.30 -23.88 10.44
N ILE A 17 5.53 -24.16 10.00
CA ILE A 17 6.42 -23.15 9.39
C ILE A 17 5.80 -22.59 8.11
N ILE A 18 5.27 -23.46 7.24
CA ILE A 18 4.60 -23.03 6.01
C ILE A 18 3.39 -22.15 6.34
N LEU A 19 2.58 -22.53 7.33
CA LEU A 19 1.39 -21.78 7.71
C LEU A 19 1.73 -20.40 8.28
N LEU A 20 2.79 -20.30 9.09
CA LEU A 20 3.35 -19.02 9.55
C LEU A 20 3.85 -18.16 8.38
N PHE A 21 4.51 -18.77 7.39
CA PHE A 21 5.01 -18.05 6.23
C PHE A 21 3.86 -17.48 5.36
N ILE A 22 2.79 -18.25 5.16
CA ILE A 22 1.58 -17.79 4.47
C ILE A 22 0.93 -16.62 5.22
N LEU A 23 0.84 -16.70 6.54
CA LEU A 23 0.30 -15.61 7.36
C LEU A 23 1.15 -14.33 7.28
N LEU A 24 2.47 -14.46 7.20
CA LEU A 24 3.39 -13.34 7.02
C LEU A 24 3.26 -12.69 5.63
N LEU A 25 3.05 -13.50 4.58
CA LEU A 25 2.90 -13.01 3.21
C LEU A 25 1.53 -12.36 2.93
N ASN A 26 0.53 -12.58 3.78
CA ASN A 26 -0.81 -12.06 3.59
C ASN A 26 -0.96 -10.58 4.01
N ASP A 27 0.14 -9.80 4.03
CA ASP A 27 0.05 -8.36 4.22
C ASP A 27 -0.46 -7.72 2.93
N LYS A 28 -1.79 -7.72 2.81
CA LYS A 28 -2.49 -7.07 1.73
C LYS A 28 -2.19 -5.57 1.79
N SER A 29 -1.75 -5.04 0.66
CA SER A 29 -1.48 -3.62 0.48
C SER A 29 -2.29 -3.13 -0.69
N THR A 30 -2.84 -1.94 -0.55
CA THR A 30 -3.65 -1.30 -1.59
C THR A 30 -2.91 -0.09 -2.11
N ILE A 31 -3.01 0.11 -3.42
CA ILE A 31 -2.42 1.25 -4.11
C ILE A 31 -3.48 2.33 -4.22
N TYR A 32 -3.10 3.54 -3.82
CA TYR A 32 -3.92 4.73 -3.89
C TYR A 32 -3.22 5.81 -4.67
N TYR A 33 -4.00 6.67 -5.29
CA TYR A 33 -3.55 7.77 -6.13
C TYR A 33 -4.15 9.06 -5.60
N GLY A 34 -3.35 10.11 -5.51
CA GLY A 34 -3.80 11.39 -4.98
C GLY A 34 -3.13 12.56 -5.66
N LYS A 35 -3.69 13.74 -5.42
CA LYS A 35 -3.17 15.02 -5.91
C LYS A 35 -2.73 15.86 -4.73
N VAL A 36 -1.55 16.46 -4.84
CA VAL A 36 -0.96 17.25 -3.77
C VAL A 36 -1.64 18.61 -3.73
N GLU A 37 -2.14 19.00 -2.57
CA GLU A 37 -2.88 20.25 -2.44
C GLU A 37 -2.06 21.38 -1.84
N ASN A 38 -1.02 21.07 -1.06
CA ASN A 38 -0.22 22.09 -0.41
C ASN A 38 1.27 21.73 -0.36
N ASN A 39 2.09 22.76 -0.15
CA ASN A 39 3.54 22.64 0.04
C ASN A 39 3.93 21.87 1.32
N GLN A 40 2.95 21.50 2.15
CA GLN A 40 3.15 20.66 3.33
C GLN A 40 3.03 19.16 3.01
N GLY A 41 2.79 18.81 1.74
CA GLY A 41 2.64 17.43 1.29
C GLY A 41 1.31 16.79 1.73
N MET A 42 0.28 17.61 1.96
CA MET A 42 -1.07 17.09 2.23
C MET A 42 -1.76 16.73 0.93
N VAL A 43 -2.43 15.59 0.97
CA VAL A 43 -3.29 15.06 -0.08
C VAL A 43 -4.65 14.83 0.55
N ASN A 44 -5.68 15.53 0.07
CA ASN A 44 -7.03 15.36 0.62
C ASN A 44 -7.57 14.00 0.22
N ASP A 45 -7.66 13.71 -1.07
CA ASP A 45 -8.28 12.47 -1.52
C ASP A 45 -7.27 11.53 -2.16
N LEU A 46 -7.25 10.31 -1.64
CA LEU A 46 -6.53 9.17 -2.18
C LEU A 46 -7.51 8.14 -2.68
N VAL A 47 -7.49 7.88 -3.99
CA VAL A 47 -8.44 7.00 -4.67
C VAL A 47 -7.72 5.72 -5.09
N SER A 48 -8.26 4.55 -4.74
CA SER A 48 -7.78 3.26 -5.24
C SER A 48 -8.41 2.90 -6.57
N ASP A 49 -7.82 1.95 -7.29
CA ASP A 49 -8.42 1.40 -8.52
C ASP A 49 -9.81 0.79 -8.26
N ASP A 50 -10.00 0.21 -7.07
CA ASP A 50 -11.26 -0.37 -6.62
C ASP A 50 -12.33 0.70 -6.30
N GLY A 51 -11.92 1.96 -6.15
CA GLY A 51 -12.79 3.10 -5.86
C GLY A 51 -12.89 3.43 -4.37
N ASP A 52 -12.04 2.84 -3.52
CA ASP A 52 -11.92 3.25 -2.12
C ASP A 52 -11.28 4.63 -2.06
N ILE A 53 -11.77 5.47 -1.14
CA ILE A 53 -11.26 6.82 -0.91
C ILE A 53 -10.73 6.91 0.51
N ILE A 54 -9.50 7.40 0.66
CA ILE A 54 -8.90 7.76 1.93
C ILE A 54 -8.72 9.27 1.95
N GLU A 55 -9.26 9.88 3.00
CA GLU A 55 -9.15 11.32 3.22
C GLU A 55 -7.90 11.66 4.06
N HIS A 56 -7.31 12.82 3.76
CA HIS A 56 -6.27 13.49 4.54
C HIS A 56 -5.05 12.62 4.87
N LEU A 57 -4.18 12.43 3.88
CA LEU A 57 -2.86 11.82 4.09
C LEU A 57 -1.76 12.87 3.99
N LYS A 58 -0.79 12.76 4.90
CA LYS A 58 0.47 13.48 4.81
C LYS A 58 1.55 12.55 4.27
N ILE A 59 2.19 12.94 3.17
CA ILE A 59 3.35 12.23 2.62
C ILE A 59 4.61 12.42 3.48
N SER A 60 5.64 11.61 3.25
CA SER A 60 6.91 11.79 3.95
C SER A 60 7.64 13.06 3.51
N LYS A 61 8.53 13.55 4.39
CA LYS A 61 9.37 14.72 4.11
C LYS A 61 10.25 14.52 2.86
N ASP A 62 10.71 13.30 2.62
CA ASP A 62 11.61 12.98 1.50
C ASP A 62 10.94 13.19 0.14
N LEU A 63 9.63 12.94 0.06
CA LEU A 63 8.83 13.21 -1.12
C LEU A 63 8.39 14.68 -1.13
N GLN A 64 7.99 15.23 0.02
CA GLN A 64 7.57 16.62 0.18
C GLN A 64 8.57 17.62 -0.41
N ASP A 65 9.87 17.40 -0.24
CA ASP A 65 10.92 18.30 -0.74
C ASP A 65 11.08 18.26 -2.28
N LYS A 66 10.43 17.32 -2.97
CA LYS A 66 10.59 17.05 -4.42
C LYS A 66 9.32 17.26 -5.23
N ILE A 67 8.20 17.52 -4.57
CA ILE A 67 6.89 17.61 -5.22
C ILE A 67 6.32 19.01 -5.10
N ASP A 68 5.57 19.41 -6.12
CA ASP A 68 4.87 20.68 -6.15
C ASP A 68 3.36 20.51 -5.97
N ILE A 69 2.67 21.61 -5.64
CA ILE A 69 1.20 21.62 -5.59
C ILE A 69 0.64 21.28 -6.96
N GLY A 70 -0.34 20.37 -6.98
CA GLY A 70 -0.98 19.89 -8.20
C GLY A 70 -0.34 18.65 -8.80
N ASP A 71 0.83 18.23 -8.30
CA ASP A 71 1.45 16.99 -8.71
C ASP A 71 0.65 15.78 -8.26
N TYR A 72 0.72 14.73 -9.07
CA TYR A 72 0.11 13.46 -8.77
C TYR A 72 1.11 12.54 -8.07
N ILE A 73 0.59 11.80 -7.09
CA ILE A 73 1.36 10.82 -6.34
C ILE A 73 0.64 9.48 -6.36
N VAL A 74 1.42 8.43 -6.16
CA VAL A 74 0.89 7.11 -5.84
C VAL A 74 1.49 6.63 -4.53
N VAL A 75 0.62 6.16 -3.66
CA VAL A 75 0.93 5.72 -2.31
C VAL A 75 0.45 4.29 -2.15
N LYS A 76 1.34 3.43 -1.69
CA LYS A 76 1.02 2.05 -1.33
C LYS A 76 0.82 1.99 0.18
N LEU A 77 -0.39 1.69 0.61
CA LEU A 77 -0.75 1.61 2.02
C LEU A 77 -0.88 0.15 2.47
N SER A 78 -0.39 -0.16 3.67
CA SER A 78 -0.67 -1.43 4.34
C SER A 78 -2.08 -1.43 4.93
N ASN A 79 -2.87 -2.47 4.66
CA ASN A 79 -4.25 -2.56 5.15
C ASN A 79 -4.37 -2.67 6.68
N LYS A 80 -3.29 -2.97 7.41
CA LYS A 80 -3.35 -3.15 8.87
C LYS A 80 -3.37 -1.82 9.64
N LYS A 81 -2.81 -0.73 9.10
CA LYS A 81 -2.62 0.53 9.83
C LYS A 81 -2.63 1.79 8.96
N ASN A 82 -2.99 1.69 7.68
CA ASN A 82 -2.79 2.76 6.69
C ASN A 82 -1.35 3.31 6.70
N ASN A 83 -0.39 2.43 7.02
CA ASN A 83 1.02 2.81 6.98
C ASN A 83 1.47 2.91 5.53
N ILE A 84 2.17 3.99 5.21
CA ILE A 84 2.82 4.17 3.92
C ILE A 84 3.96 3.15 3.79
N ILE A 85 3.80 2.20 2.88
CA ILE A 85 4.84 1.23 2.51
C ILE A 85 5.80 1.88 1.50
N SER A 86 5.23 2.61 0.54
CA SER A 86 5.98 3.34 -0.48
C SER A 86 5.14 4.47 -1.02
N GLU A 87 5.81 5.55 -1.43
CA GLU A 87 5.19 6.69 -2.08
C GLU A 87 6.12 7.19 -3.18
N LYS A 88 5.55 7.69 -4.28
CA LYS A 88 6.32 8.28 -5.38
C LYS A 88 5.46 9.29 -6.13
N GLN A 89 6.13 10.29 -6.70
CA GLN A 89 5.53 11.17 -7.70
C GLN A 89 5.29 10.39 -8.99
N ILE A 90 4.19 10.71 -9.67
CA ILE A 90 3.85 10.18 -10.99
C ILE A 90 3.33 11.30 -11.87
N ASP A 91 3.50 11.14 -13.18
CA ASP A 91 2.80 11.99 -14.14
C ASP A 91 1.32 11.58 -14.21
N GLY A 92 0.42 12.57 -14.26
CA GLY A 92 -1.02 12.37 -14.41
C GLY A 92 -1.39 11.63 -15.70
N SER A 93 -0.52 11.64 -16.71
CA SER A 93 -0.67 10.81 -17.93
C SER A 93 -0.69 9.30 -17.63
N ASN A 94 -0.14 8.86 -16.49
CA ASN A 94 -0.14 7.46 -16.07
C ASN A 94 -1.38 7.07 -15.25
N LEU A 95 -2.26 8.02 -14.94
CA LEU A 95 -3.48 7.75 -14.20
C LEU A 95 -4.58 7.22 -15.14
N SER A 96 -5.39 6.29 -14.63
CA SER A 96 -6.60 5.89 -15.34
C SER A 96 -7.58 7.06 -15.37
N MET A 97 -8.39 7.16 -16.44
CA MET A 97 -9.44 8.19 -16.54
C MET A 97 -10.41 8.15 -15.35
N LYS A 98 -10.67 6.97 -14.76
CA LYS A 98 -11.51 6.82 -13.57
C LYS A 98 -10.92 7.61 -12.40
N ILE A 99 -9.64 7.39 -12.10
CA ILE A 99 -8.94 8.08 -11.00
C ILE A 99 -8.84 9.58 -11.30
N LEU A 100 -8.46 9.93 -12.53
CA LEU A 100 -8.27 11.32 -12.93
C LEU A 100 -9.56 12.14 -12.81
N ASN A 101 -10.70 11.53 -13.14
CA ASN A 101 -12.00 12.17 -12.96
C ASN A 101 -12.32 12.37 -11.48
N THR A 102 -12.15 11.34 -10.64
CA THR A 102 -12.41 11.47 -9.20
C THR A 102 -11.53 12.52 -8.53
N LEU A 103 -10.25 12.65 -8.92
CA LEU A 103 -9.31 13.61 -8.33
C LEU A 103 -9.48 15.07 -8.83
N ASN A 104 -10.24 15.31 -9.90
CA ASN A 104 -10.47 16.65 -10.45
C ASN A 104 -11.92 17.13 -10.31
N ILE A 105 -12.78 16.34 -9.67
CA ILE A 105 -14.14 16.75 -9.26
C ILE A 105 -14.03 17.61 -8.00
#